data_AF-A0A3A4WQA2-F1
#
_entry.id   AF-A0A3A4WQA2-F1
#
_cell.length_a   1.000
_cell.length_b   1.000
_cell.length_c   1.000
_cell.angle_alpha   90.00
_cell.angle_beta   90.00
_cell.angle_gamma   90.00
#
_symmetry.space_group_name_H-M   'P 1'
#
loop_
_entity.id
_entity.type
_entity.pdbx_description
1 polymer ?
#
loop_
_entity_poly.entity_id
_entity_poly.type
_entity_poly.pdbx_seq_one_letter_code
_entity_poly.pdbx_strand_id
1 'polypeptide(L)'
;MVGILIWLVLSTILYFGFSTFHKNHSGNTANLILAMVISLLLAALLNALAIHKDRVPYNLFLLPSQEITIEIEPSEMSRQMELTGFFNGLAPVSYDSLELQGHWTRVDASTLRYSGKDPATLVYSGWMVEDHFIEFLKQPQAGELIIHWNDAIQYADLTSATPYKIRLDYPFPIAQRSKDSVVILTFLSTFIILFPIVRILLNKIMGERTLLDLEHWMDETDPNVKRFTTIISILCLFASILLVVSPLLNKDEQTANIAATATADSPNVFIIIMDALTAEDMSLFGYQLATTPRLNEITSTWTVYSNAQSPSICSIGVYPSLVSGHYPYIMRPFANYGNLIRTSDVWVDLFQILSHAGYTTYWNGYLSPGFYHTGSGVDETFASSSPVILLNTWFQAKAFSKTYFPYVPLSYQQPADYASIQSADDRLSQTMQLFAQHAFQSPFFMYFHYDGVHVLPGIEWIYPAGSSMGAFLSVDEGNSDLDKVQLRLRYDETIRDQDLQISKFIEELKKQGLY
;
A
#
# COMPACT_ATOMS: atom_id res chain seq x y z
N MET A 1 -22.92 11.78 0.56
CA MET A 1 -24.24 11.09 0.69
C MET A 1 -24.13 9.61 1.05
N VAL A 2 -23.19 8.85 0.47
CA VAL A 2 -23.04 7.39 0.69
C VAL A 2 -22.76 7.00 2.15
N GLY A 3 -21.92 7.75 2.87
CA GLY A 3 -21.64 7.47 4.28
C GLY A 3 -22.89 7.53 5.17
N ILE A 4 -23.73 8.56 5.03
CA ILE A 4 -24.98 8.73 5.80
C ILE A 4 -25.92 7.53 5.57
N LEU A 5 -25.96 7.01 4.34
CA LEU A 5 -26.79 5.85 4.00
C LEU A 5 -26.29 4.59 4.71
N ILE A 6 -24.98 4.30 4.66
CA ILE A 6 -24.35 3.17 5.37
C ILE A 6 -24.65 3.21 6.88
N TRP A 7 -24.65 4.40 7.47
CA TRP A 7 -24.91 4.60 8.90
C TRP A 7 -26.37 4.40 9.28
N LEU A 8 -27.31 4.84 8.44
CA LEU A 8 -28.74 4.56 8.62
C LEU A 8 -29.01 3.06 8.50
N VAL A 9 -28.31 2.33 7.62
CA VAL A 9 -28.40 0.87 7.51
C VAL A 9 -28.00 0.20 8.83
N LEU A 10 -26.80 0.50 9.33
CA LEU A 10 -26.24 -0.14 10.51
C LEU A 10 -27.06 0.15 11.76
N SER A 11 -27.47 1.41 11.97
CA SER A 11 -28.35 1.80 13.07
C SER A 11 -29.69 1.05 13.03
N THR A 12 -30.27 0.92 11.83
CA THR A 12 -31.56 0.23 11.66
C THR A 12 -31.43 -1.28 11.85
N ILE A 13 -30.36 -1.91 11.34
CA ILE A 13 -30.07 -3.34 11.56
C ILE A 13 -29.86 -3.62 13.05
N LEU A 14 -29.11 -2.78 13.75
CA LEU A 14 -28.89 -2.90 15.19
C LEU A 14 -30.20 -2.74 15.96
N TYR A 15 -31.02 -1.75 15.59
CA TYR A 15 -32.34 -1.54 16.19
C TYR A 15 -33.27 -2.75 16.02
N PHE A 16 -33.37 -3.32 14.81
CA PHE A 16 -34.20 -4.50 14.56
C PHE A 16 -33.62 -5.77 15.17
N GLY A 17 -32.29 -5.94 15.14
CA GLY A 17 -31.61 -7.03 15.83
C GLY A 17 -31.95 -7.03 17.32
N PHE A 18 -31.88 -5.87 17.98
CA PHE A 18 -32.24 -5.74 19.40
C PHE A 18 -33.73 -5.91 19.68
N SER A 19 -34.60 -5.35 18.85
CA SER A 19 -36.05 -5.46 19.00
C SER A 19 -36.55 -6.91 18.85
N THR A 20 -36.07 -7.61 17.82
CA THR A 20 -36.49 -8.98 17.51
C THR A 20 -35.91 -9.99 18.50
N PHE A 21 -34.65 -9.81 18.92
CA PHE A 21 -34.01 -10.66 19.92
C PHE A 21 -34.67 -10.52 21.30
N HIS A 22 -35.13 -9.33 21.65
CA HIS A 22 -35.82 -9.05 22.91
C HIS A 22 -37.25 -9.62 22.97
N LYS A 23 -38.04 -9.51 21.88
CA LYS A 23 -39.38 -10.12 21.80
C LYS A 23 -39.37 -11.63 22.06
N ASN A 24 -38.26 -12.30 21.76
CA ASN A 24 -38.12 -13.75 21.96
C ASN A 24 -37.50 -14.14 23.32
N HIS A 25 -36.94 -13.21 24.10
CA HIS A 25 -36.15 -13.53 25.31
C HIS A 25 -36.38 -12.55 26.48
N SER A 26 -37.59 -12.00 26.62
CA SER A 26 -37.96 -11.09 27.71
C SER A 26 -37.74 -11.75 29.08
N GLY A 27 -36.64 -11.41 29.74
CA GLY A 27 -36.33 -11.87 31.10
C GLY A 27 -34.86 -12.14 31.38
N ASN A 28 -34.00 -12.29 30.36
CA ASN A 28 -32.60 -12.66 30.60
C ASN A 28 -31.68 -11.44 30.63
N THR A 29 -31.26 -11.04 31.84
CA THR A 29 -30.29 -9.96 32.11
C THR A 29 -29.01 -10.08 31.27
N ALA A 30 -28.59 -11.30 30.92
CA ALA A 30 -27.42 -11.56 30.08
C ALA A 30 -27.52 -10.94 28.67
N ASN A 31 -28.73 -10.91 28.09
CA ASN A 31 -28.95 -10.38 26.75
C ASN A 31 -28.90 -8.85 26.70
N LEU A 32 -29.36 -8.20 27.77
CA LEU A 32 -29.22 -6.76 27.98
C LEU A 32 -27.76 -6.35 28.18
N ILE A 33 -26.99 -7.17 28.90
CA ILE A 33 -25.55 -6.98 29.08
C ILE A 33 -24.83 -7.13 27.72
N LEU A 34 -25.15 -8.16 26.94
CA LEU A 34 -24.57 -8.34 25.60
C LEU A 34 -24.87 -7.15 24.68
N ALA A 35 -26.10 -6.63 24.72
CA ALA A 35 -26.49 -5.43 24.00
C ALA A 35 -25.64 -4.21 24.34
N MET A 36 -25.46 -3.96 25.64
CA MET A 36 -24.60 -2.88 26.13
C MET A 36 -23.15 -3.07 25.68
N VAL A 37 -22.62 -4.30 25.74
CA VAL A 37 -21.24 -4.59 25.33
C VAL A 37 -21.05 -4.31 23.85
N ILE A 38 -21.97 -4.73 22.98
CA ILE A 38 -21.90 -4.47 21.53
C ILE A 38 -21.97 -2.96 21.26
N SER A 39 -22.89 -2.22 21.90
CA SER A 39 -23.00 -0.77 21.75
C SER A 39 -21.76 -0.03 22.25
N LEU A 40 -21.15 -0.47 23.36
CA LEU A 40 -19.91 0.08 23.90
C LEU A 40 -18.72 -0.19 22.99
N LEU A 41 -18.60 -1.40 22.44
CA LEU A 41 -17.56 -1.75 21.48
C LEU A 41 -17.69 -0.93 20.19
N LEU A 42 -18.92 -0.76 19.68
CA LEU A 42 -19.17 0.05 18.50
C LEU A 42 -18.86 1.53 18.74
N ALA A 43 -19.24 2.06 19.90
CA ALA A 43 -18.93 3.45 20.26
C ALA A 43 -17.43 3.66 20.56
N ALA A 44 -16.75 2.67 21.11
CA ALA A 44 -15.30 2.69 21.28
C ALA A 44 -14.59 2.68 19.93
N LEU A 45 -15.06 1.87 18.97
CA LEU A 45 -14.57 1.86 17.59
C LEU A 45 -14.78 3.22 16.91
N LEU A 46 -15.97 3.80 17.04
CA LEU A 46 -16.30 5.13 16.51
C LEU A 46 -15.43 6.23 17.12
N ASN A 47 -15.20 6.19 18.44
CA ASN A 47 -14.31 7.13 19.10
C ASN A 47 -12.84 6.91 18.72
N ALA A 48 -12.38 5.67 18.55
CA ALA A 48 -11.04 5.37 18.08
C ALA A 48 -10.80 5.92 16.67
N LEU A 49 -11.79 5.77 15.78
CA LEU A 49 -11.77 6.40 14.45
C LEU A 49 -11.78 7.93 14.55
N ALA A 50 -12.58 8.51 15.45
CA ALA A 50 -12.64 9.96 15.65
C ALA A 50 -11.40 10.58 16.34
N ILE A 51 -10.65 9.80 17.14
CA ILE A 51 -9.41 10.22 17.81
C ILE A 51 -8.23 10.16 16.83
N HIS A 52 -8.17 9.14 15.98
CA HIS A 52 -7.16 9.00 14.92
C HIS A 52 -7.61 9.66 13.61
N LYS A 53 -7.93 10.96 13.65
CA LYS A 53 -8.47 11.73 12.52
C LYS A 53 -7.62 11.67 11.25
N ASP A 54 -6.31 11.47 11.39
CA ASP A 54 -5.36 11.35 10.28
C ASP A 54 -5.45 10.01 9.54
N ARG A 55 -6.22 9.04 10.06
CA ARG A 55 -6.36 7.68 9.51
C ARG A 55 -7.78 7.35 9.06
N VAL A 56 -8.70 8.32 9.11
CA VAL A 56 -10.08 8.13 8.66
C VAL A 56 -10.13 8.27 7.13
N PRO A 57 -10.64 7.28 6.40
CA PRO A 57 -10.81 7.37 4.96
C PRO A 57 -11.60 8.61 4.52
N TYR A 58 -11.13 9.33 3.49
CA TYR A 58 -11.74 10.56 2.99
C TYR A 58 -13.21 10.42 2.56
N ASN A 59 -13.63 9.22 2.13
CA ASN A 59 -15.02 8.92 1.79
C ASN A 59 -15.99 8.87 2.99
N LEU A 60 -15.46 8.90 4.22
CA LEU A 60 -16.26 9.06 5.44
C LEU A 60 -16.48 10.52 5.83
N PHE A 61 -15.80 11.46 5.17
CA PHE A 61 -16.02 12.89 5.37
C PHE A 61 -16.99 13.44 4.34
N LEU A 62 -17.80 14.40 4.76
CA LEU A 62 -18.49 15.29 3.84
C LEU A 62 -17.44 16.28 3.29
N LEU A 63 -16.87 15.95 2.14
CA LEU A 63 -15.95 16.83 1.43
C LEU A 63 -16.76 17.81 0.57
N PRO A 64 -16.50 19.13 0.67
CA PRO A 64 -17.06 20.07 -0.28
C PRO A 64 -16.55 19.75 -1.69
N SER A 65 -17.44 19.86 -2.69
CA SER A 65 -17.00 19.89 -4.09
C SER A 65 -16.19 21.16 -4.30
N GLN A 66 -15.09 21.03 -5.01
CA GLN A 66 -14.22 22.13 -5.41
C GLN A 66 -14.36 22.34 -6.91
N GLU A 67 -14.23 23.59 -7.33
CA GLU A 67 -14.15 23.98 -8.73
C GLU A 67 -12.75 24.51 -9.01
N ILE A 68 -12.05 23.91 -9.97
CA ILE A 68 -10.78 24.42 -10.49
C ILE A 68 -11.01 24.89 -11.90
N THR A 69 -10.60 26.11 -12.17
CA THR A 69 -10.63 26.68 -13.52
C THR A 69 -9.21 27.00 -13.95
N ILE A 70 -8.78 26.41 -15.06
CA ILE A 70 -7.52 26.73 -15.72
C ILE A 70 -7.83 27.63 -16.90
N GLU A 71 -7.31 28.85 -16.89
CA GLU A 71 -7.53 29.86 -17.91
C GLU A 71 -6.23 30.12 -18.67
N ILE A 72 -6.34 30.08 -20.00
CA ILE A 72 -5.29 30.47 -20.93
C ILE A 72 -5.70 31.80 -21.54
N GLU A 73 -4.93 32.84 -21.25
CA GLU A 73 -5.15 34.16 -21.84
C GLU A 73 -4.79 34.20 -23.34
N PRO A 74 -5.42 35.09 -24.12
CA PRO A 74 -5.13 35.25 -25.53
C PRO A 74 -3.65 35.64 -25.77
N SER A 75 -3.10 35.23 -26.91
CA SER A 75 -1.70 35.50 -27.25
C SER A 75 -1.48 35.81 -28.73
N GLU A 76 -0.53 36.71 -29.01
CA GLU A 76 -0.09 37.04 -30.37
C GLU A 76 0.55 35.83 -31.08
N MET A 77 1.22 34.96 -30.32
CA MET A 77 1.87 33.75 -30.82
C MET A 77 1.02 32.51 -30.50
N SER A 78 1.00 31.54 -31.41
CA SER A 78 0.34 30.27 -31.16
C SER A 78 1.05 29.55 -30.02
N ARG A 79 0.29 29.17 -28.99
CA ARG A 79 0.78 28.40 -27.85
C ARG A 79 0.46 26.92 -28.04
N GLN A 80 1.29 26.08 -27.42
CA GLN A 80 1.07 24.64 -27.27
C GLN A 80 1.30 24.26 -25.81
N MET A 81 0.22 23.99 -25.08
CA MET A 81 0.29 23.55 -23.69
C MET A 81 -0.15 22.10 -23.59
N GLU A 82 0.53 21.32 -22.75
CA GLU A 82 0.18 19.93 -22.50
C GLU A 82 -0.03 19.71 -21.00
N LEU A 83 -1.26 19.34 -20.65
CA LEU A 83 -1.62 18.79 -19.35
C LEU A 83 -1.31 17.29 -19.42
N THR A 84 -0.31 16.84 -18.64
CA THR A 84 0.22 15.47 -18.65
C THR A 84 -0.15 14.66 -17.42
N GLY A 85 -0.87 15.26 -16.47
CA GLY A 85 -1.38 14.58 -15.30
C GLY A 85 -2.31 15.48 -14.49
N PHE A 86 -3.36 14.89 -13.92
CA PHE A 86 -4.23 15.59 -12.98
C PHE A 86 -4.66 14.57 -11.92
N PHE A 87 -4.27 14.79 -10.67
CA PHE A 87 -4.61 13.96 -9.54
C PHE A 87 -5.35 14.79 -8.50
N ASN A 88 -6.55 14.37 -8.09
CA ASN A 88 -7.36 15.13 -7.13
C ASN A 88 -7.06 14.77 -5.66
N GLY A 89 -5.98 14.03 -5.40
CA GLY A 89 -5.62 13.52 -4.07
C GLY A 89 -6.21 12.15 -3.76
N LEU A 90 -7.30 11.74 -4.45
CA LEU A 90 -7.93 10.43 -4.30
C LEU A 90 -7.59 9.50 -5.47
N ALA A 91 -7.69 10.00 -6.69
CA ALA A 91 -7.49 9.25 -7.93
C ALA A 91 -7.04 10.19 -9.09
N PRO A 92 -6.48 9.63 -10.17
CA PRO A 92 -6.32 10.37 -11.42
C PRO A 92 -7.68 10.88 -11.92
N VAL A 93 -7.71 12.14 -12.36
CA VAL A 93 -8.90 12.76 -12.94
C VAL A 93 -8.99 12.36 -14.41
N SER A 94 -10.12 11.77 -14.80
CA SER A 94 -10.39 11.50 -16.21
C SER A 94 -10.58 12.81 -16.96
N TYR A 95 -9.91 12.98 -18.10
CA TYR A 95 -10.10 14.18 -18.93
C TYR A 95 -11.49 14.25 -19.55
N ASP A 96 -12.24 13.14 -19.58
CA ASP A 96 -13.63 13.12 -20.03
C ASP A 96 -14.59 13.74 -19.01
N SER A 97 -14.16 13.96 -17.76
CA SER A 97 -14.94 14.67 -16.74
C SER A 97 -14.64 16.18 -16.68
N LEU A 98 -13.82 16.70 -17.60
CA LEU A 98 -13.46 18.11 -17.65
C LEU A 98 -14.36 18.87 -18.62
N GLU A 99 -14.78 20.07 -18.25
CA GLU A 99 -15.46 20.97 -19.17
C GLU A 99 -14.41 21.80 -19.91
N LEU A 100 -14.33 21.60 -21.23
CA LEU A 100 -13.29 22.19 -22.07
C LEU A 100 -13.88 23.28 -22.97
N GLN A 101 -13.26 24.45 -22.99
CA GLN A 101 -13.54 25.55 -23.92
C GLN A 101 -12.27 25.96 -24.66
N GLY A 102 -12.37 26.15 -25.97
CA GLY A 102 -11.22 26.44 -26.84
C GLY A 102 -10.64 25.20 -27.51
N HIS A 103 -9.44 25.32 -28.08
CA HIS A 103 -8.80 24.30 -28.91
C HIS A 103 -8.05 23.23 -28.11
N TRP A 104 -8.75 22.56 -27.19
CA TRP A 104 -8.25 21.40 -26.48
C TRP A 104 -8.44 20.12 -27.31
N THR A 105 -7.41 19.29 -27.36
CA THR A 105 -7.41 18.01 -28.08
C THR A 105 -6.73 16.94 -27.24
N ARG A 106 -7.28 15.73 -27.24
CA ARG A 106 -6.68 14.60 -26.55
C ARG A 106 -5.56 14.01 -27.42
N VAL A 107 -4.35 13.95 -26.90
CA VAL A 107 -3.18 13.38 -27.61
C VAL A 107 -3.12 11.88 -27.37
N ASP A 108 -3.31 11.47 -26.12
CA ASP A 108 -3.35 10.08 -25.67
C ASP A 108 -4.24 9.94 -24.42
N ALA A 109 -4.24 8.76 -23.79
CA ALA A 109 -5.07 8.50 -22.61
C ALA A 109 -4.77 9.43 -21.42
N SER A 110 -3.53 9.90 -21.31
CA SER A 110 -2.95 10.65 -20.20
C SER A 110 -2.53 12.09 -20.53
N THR A 111 -2.70 12.52 -21.79
CA THR A 111 -2.26 13.86 -22.24
C THR A 111 -3.37 14.63 -22.94
N LEU A 112 -3.66 15.84 -22.44
CA LEU A 112 -4.56 16.81 -23.06
C LEU A 112 -3.74 18.02 -23.55
N ARG A 113 -3.88 18.38 -24.82
CA ARG A 113 -3.13 19.46 -25.46
C ARG A 113 -4.04 20.61 -25.87
N TYR A 114 -3.70 21.82 -25.47
CA TYR A 114 -4.22 23.05 -26.07
C TYR A 114 -3.31 23.50 -27.21
N SER A 115 -3.88 23.96 -28.32
CA SER A 115 -3.13 24.54 -29.44
C SER A 115 -3.88 25.69 -30.07
N GLY A 116 -3.39 26.92 -29.90
CA GLY A 116 -4.06 28.10 -30.46
C GLY A 116 -3.52 29.42 -29.94
N LYS A 117 -4.22 30.49 -30.34
CA LYS A 117 -4.02 31.87 -29.90
C LYS A 117 -5.18 32.41 -29.07
N ASP A 118 -6.36 31.83 -29.26
CA ASP A 118 -7.63 32.24 -28.66
C ASP A 118 -7.70 31.81 -27.19
N PRO A 119 -8.42 32.56 -26.33
CA PRO A 119 -8.59 32.16 -24.95
C PRO A 119 -9.17 30.76 -24.83
N ALA A 120 -8.74 30.02 -23.82
CA ALA A 120 -9.22 28.68 -23.56
C ALA A 120 -9.36 28.44 -22.06
N THR A 121 -10.33 27.61 -21.71
CA THR A 121 -10.67 27.30 -20.32
C THR A 121 -10.82 25.81 -20.15
N LEU A 122 -10.40 25.30 -19.00
CA LEU A 122 -10.62 23.92 -18.57
C LEU A 122 -11.16 23.99 -17.14
N VAL A 123 -12.34 23.42 -16.92
CA VAL A 123 -12.98 23.40 -15.60
C VAL A 123 -13.09 21.97 -15.08
N TYR A 124 -12.68 21.78 -13.83
CA TYR A 124 -12.91 20.57 -13.05
C TYR A 124 -13.84 20.86 -11.90
N SER A 125 -14.92 20.10 -11.79
CA SER A 125 -15.83 20.13 -10.65
C SER A 125 -15.84 18.77 -9.97
N GLY A 126 -15.32 18.68 -8.75
CA GLY A 126 -15.26 17.42 -8.02
C GLY A 126 -14.61 17.54 -6.66
N TRP A 127 -14.41 16.39 -5.99
CA TRP A 127 -13.71 16.38 -4.71
C TRP A 127 -12.21 16.53 -4.90
N MET A 128 -11.57 17.27 -4.01
CA MET A 128 -10.12 17.31 -3.86
C MET A 128 -9.71 17.14 -2.41
N VAL A 129 -8.59 16.47 -2.19
CA VAL A 129 -8.02 16.23 -0.85
C VAL A 129 -6.53 16.59 -0.84
N GLU A 130 -5.82 16.20 0.22
CA GLU A 130 -4.38 16.37 0.36
C GLU A 130 -3.63 15.71 -0.81
N ASP A 131 -2.42 16.20 -1.12
CA ASP A 131 -1.55 15.69 -2.19
C ASP A 131 -2.13 15.72 -3.62
N HIS A 132 -3.17 16.52 -3.89
CA HIS A 132 -3.62 16.79 -5.26
C HIS A 132 -2.56 17.57 -6.04
N PHE A 133 -2.52 17.38 -7.35
CA PHE A 133 -1.65 18.14 -8.24
C PHE A 133 -2.18 18.18 -9.66
N ILE A 134 -1.75 19.20 -10.40
CA ILE A 134 -1.92 19.35 -11.85
C ILE A 134 -0.53 19.39 -12.47
N GLU A 135 -0.25 18.51 -13.41
CA GLU A 135 1.08 18.35 -14.03
C GLU A 135 1.06 18.83 -15.48
N PHE A 136 1.97 19.75 -15.81
CA PHE A 136 2.13 20.30 -17.15
C PHE A 136 3.52 20.02 -17.71
N LEU A 137 3.63 19.92 -19.03
CA LEU A 137 4.91 19.95 -19.72
C LEU A 137 5.34 21.40 -19.96
N LYS A 138 6.43 21.83 -19.31
CA LYS A 138 7.08 23.10 -19.64
C LYS A 138 7.84 22.94 -20.96
N GLN A 139 7.66 23.86 -21.90
CA GLN A 139 8.26 23.81 -23.24
C GLN A 139 8.27 25.18 -23.93
N PRO A 140 9.02 25.39 -25.03
CA PRO A 140 9.23 26.73 -25.60
C PRO A 140 7.96 27.46 -26.05
N GLN A 141 6.90 26.72 -26.39
CA GLN A 141 5.64 27.27 -26.90
C GLN A 141 4.50 27.23 -25.88
N ALA A 142 4.74 26.85 -24.62
CA ALA A 142 3.65 26.68 -23.67
C ALA A 142 3.03 28.02 -23.25
N GLY A 143 3.84 29.02 -22.87
CA GLY A 143 3.35 30.31 -22.40
C GLY A 143 2.82 30.25 -20.96
N GLU A 144 1.99 31.23 -20.60
CA GLU A 144 1.48 31.44 -19.25
C GLU A 144 0.01 31.01 -19.12
N LEU A 145 -0.35 30.51 -17.94
CA LEU A 145 -1.73 30.19 -17.57
C LEU A 145 -2.05 30.67 -16.15
N ILE A 146 -3.35 30.74 -15.86
CA ILE A 146 -3.89 31.10 -14.56
C ILE A 146 -4.70 29.90 -14.04
N ILE A 147 -4.42 29.44 -12.83
CA ILE A 147 -5.20 28.40 -12.15
C ILE A 147 -5.98 29.06 -11.02
N HIS A 148 -7.30 28.97 -11.09
CA HIS A 148 -8.23 29.38 -10.05
C HIS A 148 -8.57 28.17 -9.18
N TRP A 149 -8.05 28.15 -7.96
CA TRP A 149 -8.30 27.16 -6.91
C TRP A 149 -9.44 27.65 -6.01
N ASN A 150 -10.67 27.67 -6.51
CA ASN A 150 -11.82 28.37 -5.92
C ASN A 150 -11.52 29.87 -5.64
N ASP A 151 -11.24 30.24 -4.37
CA ASP A 151 -11.00 31.62 -3.93
C ASP A 151 -9.53 32.07 -4.11
N ALA A 152 -8.65 31.18 -4.56
CA ALA A 152 -7.23 31.47 -4.74
C ALA A 152 -6.80 31.41 -6.20
N ILE A 153 -5.84 32.25 -6.57
CA ILE A 153 -5.33 32.35 -7.94
C ILE A 153 -3.82 32.02 -7.93
N GLN A 154 -3.40 31.13 -8.81
CA GLN A 154 -2.01 30.76 -9.02
C GLN A 154 -1.62 31.02 -10.48
N TYR A 155 -0.63 31.87 -10.70
CA TYR A 155 -0.04 32.13 -12.02
C TYR A 155 1.09 31.15 -12.29
N ALA A 156 1.14 30.57 -13.49
CA ALA A 156 2.22 29.66 -13.88
C ALA A 156 2.73 29.98 -15.30
N ASP A 157 4.02 30.26 -15.41
CA ASP A 157 4.72 30.28 -16.70
C ASP A 157 5.23 28.88 -17.03
N LEU A 158 4.73 28.31 -18.12
CA LEU A 158 5.13 27.00 -18.62
C LEU A 158 6.22 27.09 -19.69
N THR A 159 6.72 28.28 -20.01
CA THR A 159 7.79 28.46 -21.00
C THR A 159 9.12 27.91 -20.47
N SER A 160 9.82 27.12 -21.29
CA SER A 160 11.16 26.60 -21.01
C SER A 160 11.91 26.32 -22.31
N ALA A 161 13.23 26.52 -22.33
CA ALA A 161 14.07 26.15 -23.47
C ALA A 161 14.14 24.63 -23.67
N THR A 162 14.09 23.86 -22.58
CA THR A 162 14.12 22.39 -22.60
C THR A 162 12.82 21.82 -22.03
N PRO A 163 12.23 20.79 -22.67
CA PRO A 163 11.02 20.16 -22.17
C PRO A 163 11.22 19.47 -20.82
N TYR A 164 10.39 19.78 -19.82
CA TYR A 164 10.33 19.04 -18.55
C TYR A 164 8.97 19.19 -17.87
N LYS A 165 8.59 18.21 -17.04
CA LYS A 165 7.32 18.23 -16.32
C LYS A 165 7.39 19.10 -15.06
N ILE A 166 6.37 19.90 -14.82
CA ILE A 166 6.18 20.66 -13.57
C ILE A 166 4.86 20.25 -12.92
N ARG A 167 4.86 20.09 -11.60
CA ARG A 167 3.66 19.88 -10.79
C ARG A 167 3.27 21.18 -10.12
N LEU A 168 2.00 21.51 -10.21
CA LEU A 168 1.37 22.65 -9.58
C LEU A 168 0.32 22.10 -8.60
N ASP A 169 0.56 22.35 -7.33
CA ASP A 169 -0.35 22.09 -6.23
C ASP A 169 -0.69 23.41 -5.53
N TYR A 170 -1.86 23.46 -4.91
CA TYR A 170 -2.22 24.56 -4.04
C TYR A 170 -2.56 24.00 -2.67
N PRO A 171 -1.90 24.46 -1.59
CA PRO A 171 -2.24 23.99 -0.26
C PRO A 171 -3.64 24.50 0.08
N PHE A 172 -4.68 23.67 -0.16
CA PHE A 172 -5.98 23.95 0.41
C PHE A 172 -5.78 23.97 1.92
N PRO A 173 -6.17 25.06 2.62
CA PRO A 173 -6.30 25.01 4.05
C PRO A 173 -7.40 23.99 4.28
N ILE A 174 -7.02 22.72 4.52
CA ILE A 174 -7.86 21.53 4.67
C ILE A 174 -9.10 22.02 5.38
N ALA A 175 -10.19 22.26 4.64
CA ALA A 175 -11.27 23.08 5.13
C ALA A 175 -11.87 22.35 6.32
N GLN A 176 -11.37 22.69 7.49
CA GLN A 176 -11.89 22.37 8.78
C GLN A 176 -12.28 20.91 8.98
N ARG A 177 -11.55 19.90 8.42
CA ARG A 177 -11.77 18.43 8.56
C ARG A 177 -13.16 18.14 9.14
N SER A 178 -14.19 18.41 8.32
CA SER A 178 -15.52 18.84 8.77
C SER A 178 -15.76 18.57 10.25
N LYS A 179 -15.62 19.59 11.10
CA LYS A 179 -16.05 19.50 12.52
C LYS A 179 -17.42 18.82 12.59
N ASP A 180 -18.26 19.06 11.59
CA ASP A 180 -19.55 18.44 11.38
C ASP A 180 -19.51 16.91 11.22
N SER A 181 -18.60 16.30 10.44
CA SER A 181 -18.53 14.83 10.39
C SER A 181 -18.06 14.23 11.72
N VAL A 182 -17.11 14.88 12.41
CA VAL A 182 -16.68 14.43 13.76
C VAL A 182 -17.80 14.64 14.80
N VAL A 183 -18.55 15.74 14.70
CA VAL A 183 -19.70 16.04 15.56
C VAL A 183 -20.84 15.06 15.26
N ILE A 184 -21.11 14.74 14.00
CA ILE A 184 -22.11 13.74 13.60
C ILE A 184 -21.69 12.36 14.10
N LEU A 185 -20.44 11.95 13.92
CA LEU A 185 -19.93 10.67 14.43
C LEU A 185 -19.99 10.60 15.97
N THR A 186 -19.62 11.69 16.65
CA THR A 186 -19.72 11.81 18.12
C THR A 186 -21.17 11.80 18.59
N PHE A 187 -22.08 12.48 17.88
CA PHE A 187 -23.49 12.54 18.21
C PHE A 187 -24.16 11.17 18.00
N LEU A 188 -23.85 10.48 16.90
CA LEU A 188 -24.33 9.14 16.61
C LEU A 188 -23.79 8.11 17.62
N SER A 189 -22.49 8.17 17.96
CA SER A 189 -21.92 7.27 18.97
C SER A 189 -22.53 7.51 20.35
N THR A 190 -22.75 8.77 20.72
CA THR A 190 -23.42 9.17 21.95
C THR A 190 -24.87 8.67 21.97
N PHE A 191 -25.61 8.78 20.86
CA PHE A 191 -26.99 8.28 20.77
C PHE A 191 -27.07 6.76 20.90
N ILE A 192 -26.14 6.02 20.27
CA ILE A 192 -26.04 4.55 20.37
C ILE A 192 -25.76 4.09 21.82
N ILE A 193 -24.96 4.84 22.58
CA ILE A 193 -24.68 4.56 24.00
C ILE A 193 -25.86 4.97 24.89
N LEU A 194 -26.43 6.16 24.68
CA LEU A 194 -27.47 6.72 25.55
C LEU A 194 -28.80 5.97 25.42
N PHE A 195 -29.13 5.46 24.23
CA PHE A 195 -30.41 4.78 24.00
C PHE A 195 -30.67 3.61 24.96
N PRO A 196 -29.77 2.61 25.12
CA PRO A 196 -29.99 1.53 26.09
C PRO A 196 -29.99 2.02 27.55
N ILE A 197 -29.19 3.03 27.89
CA ILE A 197 -29.11 3.58 29.25
C ILE A 197 -30.41 4.31 29.63
N VAL A 198 -30.91 5.17 28.75
CA VAL A 198 -32.19 5.87 28.92
C VAL A 198 -33.32 4.86 29.08
N ARG A 199 -33.32 3.78 28.28
CA ARG A 199 -34.32 2.71 28.41
C ARG A 199 -34.24 2.00 29.77
N ILE A 200 -33.05 1.67 30.26
CA ILE A 200 -32.87 1.05 31.59
C ILE A 200 -33.34 1.99 32.71
N LEU A 201 -33.04 3.29 32.59
CA LEU A 201 -33.47 4.30 33.57
C LEU A 201 -34.99 4.50 33.55
N LEU A 202 -35.60 4.58 32.36
CA LEU A 202 -37.05 4.66 32.22
C LEU A 202 -37.74 3.42 32.82
N ASN A 203 -37.17 2.22 32.62
CA ASN A 203 -37.69 0.99 33.24
C ASN A 203 -37.59 0.98 34.77
N LYS A 204 -36.63 1.70 35.36
CA LYS A 204 -36.47 1.80 36.82
C LYS A 204 -37.30 2.92 37.45
N ILE A 205 -37.55 4.00 36.70
CA ILE A 205 -38.18 5.23 37.21
C ILE A 205 -39.69 5.24 36.92
N MET A 206 -40.11 4.75 35.77
CA MET A 206 -41.53 4.71 35.41
C MET A 206 -42.19 3.48 36.03
N GLY A 207 -43.31 3.69 36.72
CA GLY A 207 -44.13 2.59 37.23
C GLY A 207 -44.73 1.76 36.09
N GLU A 208 -45.08 0.50 36.36
CA GLU A 208 -45.57 -0.48 35.37
C GLU A 208 -46.68 0.06 34.45
N ARG A 209 -47.57 0.94 34.95
CA ARG A 209 -48.64 1.55 34.15
C ARG A 209 -48.14 2.47 33.03
N THR A 210 -47.11 3.27 33.26
CA THR A 210 -46.62 4.22 32.25
C THR A 210 -45.80 3.52 31.16
N LEU A 211 -45.18 2.38 31.50
CA LEU A 211 -44.53 1.49 30.53
C LEU A 211 -45.56 0.83 29.61
N LEU A 212 -46.70 0.40 30.15
CA LEU A 212 -47.80 -0.17 29.38
C LEU A 212 -48.40 0.83 28.38
N ASP A 213 -48.60 2.10 28.78
CA ASP A 213 -49.12 3.13 27.87
C ASP A 213 -48.13 3.47 26.74
N LEU A 214 -46.82 3.46 27.03
CA LEU A 214 -45.77 3.65 26.02
C LEU A 214 -45.66 2.44 25.07
N GLU A 215 -45.75 1.22 25.60
CA GLU A 215 -45.82 -0.01 24.79
C GLU A 215 -47.06 0.00 23.90
N HIS A 216 -48.21 0.43 24.42
CA HIS A 216 -49.45 0.51 23.66
C HIS A 216 -49.37 1.55 22.54
N TRP A 217 -48.82 2.74 22.84
CA TRP A 217 -48.56 3.76 21.83
C TRP A 217 -47.57 3.28 20.76
N MET A 218 -46.50 2.58 21.17
CA MET A 218 -45.56 1.99 20.22
C MET A 218 -46.21 0.93 19.33
N ASP A 219 -47.08 0.08 19.88
CA ASP A 219 -47.83 -0.94 19.15
C ASP A 219 -48.86 -0.33 18.16
N GLU A 220 -49.47 0.81 18.49
CA GLU A 220 -50.36 1.54 17.57
C GLU A 220 -49.59 2.25 16.43
N THR A 221 -48.40 2.77 16.73
CA THR A 221 -47.54 3.46 15.74
C THR A 221 -46.72 2.47 14.88
N ASP A 222 -46.64 1.21 15.33
CA ASP A 222 -45.85 0.10 14.81
C ASP A 222 -46.03 -0.17 13.31
N PRO A 223 -47.24 -0.17 12.70
CA PRO A 223 -47.39 -0.63 11.32
C PRO A 223 -46.74 0.32 10.30
N ASN A 224 -46.88 1.64 10.50
CA ASN A 224 -46.35 2.65 9.59
C ASN A 224 -44.86 2.86 9.81
N VAL A 225 -44.40 2.83 11.06
CA VAL A 225 -42.98 2.90 11.40
C VAL A 225 -42.26 1.65 10.90
N LYS A 226 -42.84 0.44 11.05
CA LYS A 226 -42.30 -0.80 10.46
C LYS A 226 -42.22 -0.73 8.95
N ARG A 227 -43.26 -0.24 8.27
CA ARG A 227 -43.24 -0.11 6.79
C ARG A 227 -42.14 0.85 6.35
N PHE A 228 -42.05 2.02 6.96
CA PHE A 228 -41.05 3.02 6.61
C PHE A 228 -39.62 2.52 6.86
N THR A 229 -39.38 1.95 8.04
CA THR A 229 -38.07 1.41 8.41
C THR A 229 -37.69 0.19 7.58
N THR A 230 -38.64 -0.70 7.24
CA THR A 230 -38.40 -1.85 6.34
C THR A 230 -38.02 -1.38 4.94
N ILE A 231 -38.72 -0.38 4.38
CA ILE A 231 -38.38 0.20 3.06
C ILE A 231 -36.96 0.79 3.09
N ILE A 232 -36.62 1.55 4.12
CA ILE A 232 -35.27 2.09 4.28
C ILE A 232 -34.26 0.95 4.40
N SER A 233 -34.49 -0.07 5.23
CA SER A 233 -33.59 -1.22 5.35
C SER A 233 -33.37 -1.97 4.04
N ILE A 234 -34.41 -2.12 3.20
CA ILE A 234 -34.29 -2.76 1.88
C ILE A 234 -33.46 -1.90 0.93
N LEU A 235 -33.73 -0.59 0.84
CA LEU A 235 -32.95 0.33 0.00
C LEU A 235 -31.48 0.38 0.43
N CYS A 236 -31.26 0.35 1.73
CA CYS A 236 -29.97 0.30 2.39
C CYS A 236 -29.20 -0.99 2.06
N LEU A 237 -29.85 -2.15 2.16
CA LEU A 237 -29.28 -3.44 1.76
C LEU A 237 -28.95 -3.47 0.27
N PHE A 238 -29.83 -2.94 -0.59
CA PHE A 238 -29.61 -2.88 -2.04
C PHE A 238 -28.43 -1.98 -2.38
N ALA A 239 -28.29 -0.83 -1.71
CA ALA A 239 -27.13 0.05 -1.85
C ALA A 239 -25.83 -0.63 -1.37
N SER A 240 -25.87 -1.38 -0.25
CA SER A 240 -24.73 -2.18 0.21
C SER A 240 -24.34 -3.27 -0.80
N ILE A 241 -25.31 -3.97 -1.39
CA ILE A 241 -25.08 -4.97 -2.43
C ILE A 241 -24.49 -4.33 -3.68
N LEU A 242 -25.04 -3.20 -4.15
CA LEU A 242 -24.50 -2.45 -5.29
C LEU A 242 -23.06 -1.98 -5.04
N LEU A 243 -22.72 -1.55 -3.82
CA LEU A 243 -21.35 -1.18 -3.45
C LEU A 243 -20.39 -2.37 -3.42
N VAL A 244 -20.86 -3.56 -3.03
CA VAL A 244 -20.06 -4.80 -3.04
C VAL A 244 -19.92 -5.37 -4.45
N VAL A 245 -20.94 -5.21 -5.30
CA VAL A 245 -20.99 -5.78 -6.66
C VAL A 245 -20.42 -4.82 -7.71
N SER A 246 -20.45 -3.51 -7.50
CA SER A 246 -19.90 -2.51 -8.43
C SER A 246 -18.44 -2.78 -8.85
N PRO A 247 -17.51 -3.16 -7.94
CA PRO A 247 -16.15 -3.56 -8.32
C PRO A 247 -16.09 -4.83 -9.19
N LEU A 248 -17.05 -5.75 -9.06
CA LEU A 248 -17.16 -6.95 -9.91
C LEU A 248 -17.67 -6.63 -11.33
N LEU A 249 -18.35 -5.48 -11.49
CA LEU A 249 -18.88 -5.00 -12.76
C LEU A 249 -17.90 -4.08 -13.49
N ASN A 250 -17.00 -3.41 -12.76
CA ASN A 250 -15.87 -2.68 -13.32
C ASN A 250 -14.75 -3.65 -13.70
N LYS A 251 -14.87 -4.23 -14.91
CA LYS A 251 -13.71 -4.76 -15.62
C LYS A 251 -12.87 -3.61 -16.12
N ASP A 252 -12.04 -3.04 -15.24
CA ASP A 252 -10.88 -2.26 -15.69
C ASP A 252 -9.80 -3.24 -16.18
N GLU A 253 -10.08 -3.85 -17.35
CA GLU A 253 -9.07 -4.47 -18.21
C GLU A 253 -8.34 -3.37 -18.96
N GLN A 254 -7.49 -2.63 -18.24
CA GLN A 254 -6.21 -2.25 -18.80
C GLN A 254 -5.13 -2.78 -17.87
N THR A 255 -5.02 -4.11 -17.89
CA THR A 255 -3.73 -4.76 -17.73
C THR A 255 -2.71 -3.96 -18.54
N ALA A 256 -1.60 -3.55 -17.91
CA ALA A 256 -0.40 -3.23 -18.66
C ALA A 256 -0.25 -4.28 -19.77
N ASN A 257 0.11 -3.88 -20.99
CA ASN A 257 0.36 -4.81 -22.09
C ASN A 257 1.53 -5.72 -21.69
N ILE A 258 1.26 -6.74 -20.88
CA ILE A 258 2.24 -7.70 -20.40
C ILE A 258 2.45 -8.66 -21.57
N ALA A 259 3.68 -8.65 -22.07
CA ALA A 259 4.14 -9.60 -23.05
C ALA A 259 3.91 -11.03 -22.54
N ALA A 260 3.45 -11.90 -23.44
CA ALA A 260 3.34 -13.37 -23.35
C ALA A 260 3.19 -13.99 -21.94
N THR A 261 2.04 -14.63 -21.70
CA THR A 261 1.82 -15.52 -20.55
C THR A 261 2.92 -16.58 -20.47
N ALA A 262 3.52 -16.73 -19.29
CA ALA A 262 4.49 -17.75 -18.96
C ALA A 262 3.91 -19.15 -19.16
N THR A 263 4.78 -20.07 -19.55
CA THR A 263 4.44 -21.48 -19.80
C THR A 263 5.23 -22.35 -18.82
N ALA A 264 4.91 -23.64 -18.78
CA ALA A 264 5.69 -24.60 -17.99
C ALA A 264 7.18 -24.64 -18.39
N ASP A 265 7.52 -24.23 -19.62
CA ASP A 265 8.89 -24.17 -20.13
C ASP A 265 9.59 -22.82 -19.85
N SER A 266 8.89 -21.86 -19.23
CA SER A 266 9.49 -20.58 -18.86
C SER A 266 10.50 -20.77 -17.72
N PRO A 267 11.64 -20.05 -17.73
CA PRO A 267 12.68 -20.24 -16.72
C PRO A 267 12.20 -19.71 -15.36
N ASN A 268 12.68 -20.36 -14.29
CA ASN A 268 12.61 -19.77 -12.95
C ASN A 268 13.55 -18.56 -12.90
N VAL A 269 13.15 -17.52 -12.17
CA VAL A 269 13.94 -16.29 -12.05
C VAL A 269 14.27 -16.04 -10.59
N PHE A 270 15.56 -15.92 -10.29
CA PHE A 270 16.06 -15.62 -8.95
C PHE A 270 16.74 -14.26 -8.93
N ILE A 271 16.41 -13.45 -7.93
CA ILE A 271 17.17 -12.25 -7.55
C ILE A 271 17.72 -12.50 -6.16
N ILE A 272 19.05 -12.60 -6.07
CA ILE A 272 19.77 -12.86 -4.83
C ILE A 272 20.54 -11.59 -4.46
N ILE A 273 20.24 -11.03 -3.30
CA ILE A 273 20.89 -9.83 -2.75
C ILE A 273 21.69 -10.22 -1.51
N MET A 274 23.01 -10.04 -1.59
CA MET A 274 23.90 -10.07 -0.42
C MET A 274 24.01 -8.67 0.16
N ASP A 275 23.51 -8.45 1.37
CA ASP A 275 23.50 -7.11 1.96
C ASP A 275 24.91 -6.62 2.33
N ALA A 276 25.15 -5.32 2.10
CA ALA A 276 26.39 -4.59 2.38
C ALA A 276 27.70 -5.15 1.76
N LEU A 277 27.64 -6.00 0.73
CA LEU A 277 28.83 -6.46 0.00
C LEU A 277 29.21 -5.49 -1.12
N THR A 278 30.50 -5.17 -1.25
CA THR A 278 31.06 -4.42 -2.39
C THR A 278 31.96 -5.31 -3.25
N ALA A 279 31.97 -5.05 -4.56
CA ALA A 279 32.85 -5.74 -5.51
C ALA A 279 34.34 -5.54 -5.18
N GLU A 280 34.70 -4.40 -4.59
CA GLU A 280 36.09 -4.10 -4.22
C GLU A 280 36.68 -5.08 -3.20
N ASP A 281 35.82 -5.76 -2.43
CA ASP A 281 36.21 -6.69 -1.37
C ASP A 281 36.09 -8.18 -1.81
N MET A 282 35.83 -8.42 -3.11
CA MET A 282 35.67 -9.76 -3.68
C MET A 282 36.87 -10.17 -4.53
N SER A 283 37.48 -11.33 -4.25
CA SER A 283 38.52 -11.90 -5.13
C SER A 283 38.06 -12.09 -6.58
N LEU A 284 36.75 -12.26 -6.81
CA LEU A 284 36.14 -12.30 -8.16
C LEU A 284 36.45 -11.06 -9.01
N PHE A 285 36.57 -9.90 -8.36
CA PHE A 285 36.85 -8.63 -9.02
C PHE A 285 38.29 -8.15 -8.78
N GLY A 286 39.17 -9.04 -8.31
CA GLY A 286 40.61 -8.76 -8.16
C GLY A 286 41.04 -8.31 -6.76
N TYR A 287 40.19 -8.46 -5.74
CA TYR A 287 40.63 -8.28 -4.35
C TYR A 287 41.75 -9.27 -4.00
N GLN A 288 42.72 -8.80 -3.20
CA GLN A 288 43.99 -9.51 -2.99
C GLN A 288 43.82 -10.80 -2.17
N LEU A 289 42.87 -10.82 -1.24
CA LEU A 289 42.54 -12.00 -0.45
C LEU A 289 41.49 -12.83 -1.17
N ALA A 290 41.59 -14.16 -1.08
CA ALA A 290 40.63 -15.10 -1.65
C ALA A 290 39.31 -15.12 -0.84
N THR A 291 38.55 -14.03 -0.92
CA THR A 291 37.28 -13.83 -0.22
C THR A 291 36.09 -14.48 -0.92
N THR A 292 36.16 -14.71 -2.24
CA THR A 292 35.07 -15.30 -3.03
C THR A 292 35.52 -16.44 -3.98
N PRO A 293 36.30 -17.42 -3.50
CA PRO A 293 36.85 -18.47 -4.36
C PRO A 293 35.77 -19.39 -4.98
N ARG A 294 34.62 -19.58 -4.33
CA ARG A 294 33.53 -20.42 -4.85
C ARG A 294 32.76 -19.71 -5.94
N LEU A 295 32.44 -18.43 -5.75
CA LEU A 295 31.85 -17.62 -6.81
C LEU A 295 32.81 -17.55 -8.01
N ASN A 296 34.13 -17.46 -7.83
CA ASN A 296 35.09 -17.54 -8.95
C ASN A 296 34.93 -18.82 -9.78
N GLU A 297 34.70 -19.95 -9.12
CA GLU A 297 34.52 -21.25 -9.77
C GLU A 297 33.16 -21.34 -10.47
N ILE A 298 32.08 -21.02 -9.76
CA ILE A 298 30.70 -21.17 -10.25
C ILE A 298 30.40 -20.19 -11.39
N THR A 299 30.93 -18.97 -11.31
CA THR A 299 30.71 -17.93 -12.32
C THR A 299 31.46 -18.16 -13.63
N SER A 300 32.26 -19.22 -13.75
CA SER A 300 32.90 -19.62 -15.02
C SER A 300 31.92 -19.82 -16.18
N THR A 301 30.65 -20.06 -15.88
CA THR A 301 29.54 -20.20 -16.85
C THR A 301 28.59 -19.00 -16.87
N TRP A 302 28.82 -18.00 -16.01
CA TRP A 302 27.93 -16.85 -15.83
C TRP A 302 28.44 -15.64 -16.62
N THR A 303 27.54 -14.71 -16.90
CA THR A 303 27.95 -13.37 -17.34
C THR A 303 28.23 -12.53 -16.11
N VAL A 304 29.47 -12.08 -15.95
CA VAL A 304 29.89 -11.25 -14.82
C VAL A 304 30.02 -9.79 -15.27
N TYR A 305 29.28 -8.89 -14.61
CA TYR A 305 29.33 -7.46 -14.87
C TYR A 305 30.29 -6.77 -13.91
N SER A 306 31.47 -6.37 -14.39
CA SER A 306 32.51 -5.70 -13.59
C SER A 306 32.23 -4.23 -13.28
N ASN A 307 31.20 -3.64 -13.90
CA ASN A 307 30.79 -2.25 -13.71
C ASN A 307 29.28 -2.14 -13.42
N ALA A 308 28.77 -2.99 -12.53
CA ALA A 308 27.42 -2.88 -12.00
C ALA A 308 27.39 -1.84 -10.87
N GLN A 309 26.44 -0.90 -10.92
CA GLN A 309 26.32 0.18 -9.94
C GLN A 309 24.98 0.09 -9.22
N SER A 310 25.01 0.19 -7.89
CA SER A 310 23.79 0.22 -7.08
C SER A 310 23.07 1.56 -7.30
N PRO A 311 21.73 1.58 -7.40
CA PRO A 311 20.97 2.83 -7.55
C PRO A 311 21.00 3.71 -6.28
N SER A 312 21.44 3.17 -5.15
CA SER A 312 21.53 3.85 -3.85
C SER A 312 22.66 3.27 -3.00
N ILE A 313 23.18 4.06 -2.05
CA ILE A 313 24.18 3.63 -1.06
C ILE A 313 23.57 2.94 0.17
N CYS A 314 22.24 2.92 0.29
CA CYS A 314 21.52 2.33 1.42
C CYS A 314 20.39 1.45 0.91
N SER A 315 20.25 0.26 1.51
CA SER A 315 19.29 -0.79 1.14
C SER A 315 17.84 -0.27 1.05
N ILE A 316 17.50 0.75 1.86
CA ILE A 316 16.20 1.42 1.84
C ILE A 316 15.85 2.08 0.49
N GLY A 317 16.85 2.53 -0.27
CA GLY A 317 16.69 3.10 -1.60
C GLY A 317 16.95 2.10 -2.72
N VAL A 318 17.78 1.07 -2.46
CA VAL A 318 18.11 0.04 -3.46
C VAL A 318 16.89 -0.80 -3.80
N TYR A 319 16.21 -1.31 -2.78
CA TYR A 319 15.11 -2.24 -2.97
C TYR A 319 13.93 -1.67 -3.77
N PRO A 320 13.34 -0.49 -3.42
CA PRO A 320 12.31 0.12 -4.26
C PRO A 320 12.75 0.30 -5.71
N SER A 321 14.03 0.64 -5.93
CA SER A 321 14.56 0.88 -7.27
C SER A 321 14.66 -0.41 -8.10
N LEU A 322 15.05 -1.52 -7.47
CA LEU A 322 15.11 -2.84 -8.13
C LEU A 322 13.73 -3.34 -8.55
N VAL A 323 12.73 -3.17 -7.68
CA VAL A 323 11.38 -3.69 -7.92
C VAL A 323 10.59 -2.82 -8.90
N SER A 324 10.85 -1.51 -8.94
CA SER A 324 10.13 -0.59 -9.82
C SER A 324 10.86 -0.21 -11.11
N GLY A 325 12.17 -0.45 -11.19
CA GLY A 325 13.00 0.02 -12.30
C GLY A 325 13.27 1.53 -12.31
N HIS A 326 12.96 2.25 -11.22
CA HIS A 326 13.15 3.71 -11.11
C HIS A 326 14.25 4.09 -10.13
N TYR A 327 14.97 5.19 -10.40
CA TYR A 327 15.99 5.69 -9.49
C TYR A 327 15.38 6.29 -8.20
N PRO A 328 16.08 6.21 -7.05
CA PRO A 328 15.53 6.61 -5.76
C PRO A 328 15.18 8.10 -5.65
N TYR A 329 15.77 8.97 -6.49
CA TYR A 329 15.47 10.41 -6.51
C TYR A 329 14.00 10.70 -6.83
N ILE A 330 13.40 9.93 -7.73
CA ILE A 330 11.99 10.09 -8.14
C ILE A 330 11.05 9.59 -7.02
N MET A 331 11.59 8.83 -6.08
CA MET A 331 10.85 8.11 -5.04
C MET A 331 11.02 8.77 -3.67
N ARG A 332 11.46 10.03 -3.60
CA ARG A 332 11.67 10.74 -2.32
C ARG A 332 10.40 11.40 -1.80
N PRO A 333 10.13 11.31 -0.47
CA PRO A 333 10.81 10.46 0.51
C PRO A 333 10.58 8.97 0.22
N PHE A 334 11.56 8.09 0.52
CA PHE A 334 11.47 6.63 0.20
C PHE A 334 10.19 5.96 0.69
N ALA A 335 9.55 6.53 1.73
CA ALA A 335 8.26 6.10 2.24
C ALA A 335 7.08 6.31 1.27
N ASN A 336 7.22 7.15 0.24
CA ASN A 336 6.18 7.43 -0.76
C ASN A 336 6.11 6.40 -1.89
N TYR A 337 7.06 5.45 -1.93
CA TYR A 337 7.11 4.42 -2.97
C TYR A 337 5.79 3.65 -3.11
N GLY A 338 5.26 3.11 -2.01
CA GLY A 338 4.00 2.38 -2.04
C GLY A 338 2.84 3.25 -2.55
N ASN A 339 2.83 4.54 -2.19
CA ASN A 339 1.80 5.46 -2.67
C ASN A 339 1.89 5.66 -4.19
N LEU A 340 3.10 5.79 -4.76
CA LEU A 340 3.29 5.98 -6.19
C LEU A 340 2.79 4.78 -7.01
N ILE A 341 3.09 3.55 -6.59
CA ILE A 341 2.55 2.33 -7.23
C ILE A 341 1.04 2.23 -7.09
N ARG A 342 0.48 2.71 -5.97
CA ARG A 342 -0.97 2.70 -5.76
C ARG A 342 -1.69 3.70 -6.66
N THR A 343 -1.15 4.91 -6.83
CA THR A 343 -1.87 6.04 -7.43
C THR A 343 -1.54 6.31 -8.89
N SER A 344 -0.57 5.59 -9.46
CA SER A 344 -0.09 5.86 -10.81
C SER A 344 0.01 4.59 -11.64
N ASP A 345 -0.63 4.61 -12.81
CA ASP A 345 -0.57 3.52 -13.80
C ASP A 345 0.79 3.42 -14.49
N VAL A 346 1.67 4.41 -14.31
CA VAL A 346 3.05 4.42 -14.82
C VAL A 346 3.98 3.61 -13.92
N TRP A 347 3.65 3.48 -12.64
CA TRP A 347 4.48 2.76 -11.67
C TRP A 347 4.01 1.32 -11.59
N VAL A 348 4.86 0.41 -12.08
CA VAL A 348 4.62 -1.03 -12.05
C VAL A 348 5.60 -1.70 -11.11
N ASP A 349 5.12 -2.72 -10.41
CA ASP A 349 5.90 -3.55 -9.50
C ASP A 349 6.35 -4.82 -10.24
N LEU A 350 7.64 -5.16 -10.20
CA LEU A 350 8.19 -6.37 -10.83
C LEU A 350 7.45 -7.64 -10.42
N PHE A 351 7.05 -7.77 -9.14
CA PHE A 351 6.27 -8.91 -8.67
C PHE A 351 4.90 -8.95 -9.34
N GLN A 352 4.25 -7.79 -9.51
CA GLN A 352 2.97 -7.70 -10.21
C GLN A 352 3.10 -8.08 -11.69
N ILE A 353 4.16 -7.61 -12.36
CA ILE A 353 4.43 -7.95 -13.75
C ILE A 353 4.58 -9.48 -13.90
N LEU A 354 5.38 -10.11 -13.05
CA LEU A 354 5.65 -11.54 -13.11
C LEU A 354 4.44 -12.39 -12.69
N SER A 355 3.73 -11.99 -11.64
CA SER A 355 2.48 -12.66 -11.22
C SER A 355 1.42 -12.63 -12.32
N HIS A 356 1.22 -11.47 -12.96
CA HIS A 356 0.31 -11.38 -14.12
C HIS A 356 0.80 -12.16 -15.34
N ALA A 357 2.12 -12.31 -15.50
CA ALA A 357 2.68 -13.20 -16.51
C ALA A 357 2.48 -14.68 -16.17
N GLY A 358 2.06 -15.04 -14.95
CA GLY A 358 1.77 -16.42 -14.55
C GLY A 358 2.90 -17.10 -13.76
N TYR A 359 3.86 -16.33 -13.25
CA TYR A 359 4.84 -16.83 -12.30
C TYR A 359 4.23 -16.91 -10.89
N THR A 360 4.56 -17.96 -10.14
CA THR A 360 4.39 -17.92 -8.67
C THR A 360 5.52 -17.08 -8.08
N THR A 361 5.19 -16.13 -7.21
CA THR A 361 6.19 -15.17 -6.71
C THR A 361 6.47 -15.34 -5.21
N TYR A 362 7.75 -15.37 -4.87
CA TYR A 362 8.24 -15.58 -3.52
C TYR A 362 9.10 -14.40 -3.07
N TRP A 363 8.91 -13.95 -1.84
CA TRP A 363 9.67 -12.83 -1.27
C TRP A 363 10.26 -13.15 0.11
N ASN A 364 11.56 -12.92 0.24
CA ASN A 364 12.30 -12.89 1.50
C ASN A 364 13.17 -11.63 1.54
N GLY A 365 12.88 -10.72 2.47
CA GLY A 365 13.68 -9.52 2.63
C GLY A 365 13.19 -8.55 3.69
N TYR A 366 13.89 -7.43 3.79
CA TYR A 366 13.56 -6.34 4.69
C TYR A 366 12.42 -5.47 4.13
N LEU A 367 11.36 -5.23 4.93
CA LEU A 367 10.33 -4.25 4.62
C LEU A 367 10.74 -2.87 5.12
N SER A 368 11.07 -1.98 4.19
CA SER A 368 11.23 -0.56 4.50
C SER A 368 9.88 0.08 4.92
N PRO A 369 9.86 1.03 5.87
CA PRO A 369 8.68 1.86 6.11
C PRO A 369 8.20 2.54 4.82
N GLY A 370 6.93 2.31 4.44
CA GLY A 370 6.33 2.84 3.19
C GLY A 370 6.13 1.81 2.07
N PHE A 371 6.52 0.56 2.30
CA PHE A 371 6.28 -0.60 1.41
C PHE A 371 4.85 -1.17 1.48
N TYR A 372 3.91 -0.47 2.11
CA TYR A 372 2.59 -1.01 2.45
C TYR A 372 1.67 -1.33 1.25
N HIS A 373 2.06 -0.92 0.04
CA HIS A 373 1.30 -1.12 -1.21
C HIS A 373 2.08 -1.90 -2.27
N THR A 374 3.29 -2.32 -1.94
CA THR A 374 4.23 -2.99 -2.84
C THR A 374 4.33 -4.43 -2.41
N GLY A 375 4.01 -5.33 -3.33
CA GLY A 375 3.61 -6.70 -3.00
C GLY A 375 2.24 -7.10 -3.54
N SER A 376 1.59 -6.25 -4.33
CA SER A 376 0.33 -6.58 -5.04
C SER A 376 0.46 -7.74 -6.04
N GLY A 377 1.65 -8.30 -6.22
CA GLY A 377 1.88 -9.57 -6.93
C GLY A 377 2.84 -10.50 -6.19
N VAL A 378 2.98 -10.40 -4.86
CA VAL A 378 3.71 -11.38 -4.02
C VAL A 378 2.72 -12.46 -3.59
N ASP A 379 2.94 -13.70 -3.99
CA ASP A 379 2.10 -14.83 -3.61
C ASP A 379 2.48 -15.37 -2.23
N GLU A 380 3.80 -15.49 -1.96
CA GLU A 380 4.32 -16.13 -0.76
C GLU A 380 5.47 -15.35 -0.11
N THR A 381 5.55 -15.40 1.22
CA THR A 381 6.63 -14.78 2.00
C THR A 381 7.26 -15.77 2.96
N PHE A 382 8.59 -15.74 3.11
CA PHE A 382 9.31 -16.73 3.92
C PHE A 382 10.50 -16.11 4.66
N ALA A 383 11.02 -16.83 5.67
CA ALA A 383 12.27 -16.51 6.40
C ALA A 383 12.41 -15.06 6.91
N SER A 384 11.32 -14.46 7.40
CA SER A 384 11.33 -13.09 7.96
C SER A 384 11.77 -13.09 9.43
N SER A 385 12.75 -12.25 9.77
CA SER A 385 13.36 -12.21 11.13
C SER A 385 12.51 -11.49 12.18
N SER A 386 11.39 -10.90 11.78
CA SER A 386 10.40 -10.36 12.70
C SER A 386 9.09 -11.09 12.40
N PRO A 387 8.19 -11.29 13.39
CA PRO A 387 6.78 -11.51 13.10
C PRO A 387 6.25 -10.19 12.51
N VAL A 388 6.74 -9.84 11.31
CA VAL A 388 6.01 -9.00 10.41
C VAL A 388 4.84 -9.88 10.03
N ILE A 389 3.80 -9.83 10.88
CA ILE A 389 2.46 -9.82 10.35
C ILE A 389 2.57 -8.77 9.27
N LEU A 390 2.55 -9.21 8.02
CA LEU A 390 2.21 -8.35 6.92
C LEU A 390 0.81 -7.87 7.28
N LEU A 391 0.74 -6.82 8.11
CA LEU A 391 -0.51 -6.19 8.53
C LEU A 391 -1.27 -5.65 7.31
N ASN A 392 -0.66 -5.76 6.13
CA ASN A 392 -1.11 -5.37 4.82
C ASN A 392 -0.90 -6.46 3.74
N THR A 393 -0.94 -7.75 4.05
CA THR A 393 -1.38 -8.73 3.04
C THR A 393 -2.90 -8.83 3.12
N TRP A 394 -3.48 -7.87 2.43
CA TRP A 394 -4.89 -7.73 2.15
C TRP A 394 -5.43 -9.03 1.57
N PHE A 395 -6.66 -9.39 1.91
CA PHE A 395 -7.44 -10.40 1.19
C PHE A 395 -7.46 -10.04 -0.31
N GLN A 396 -6.49 -10.53 -1.09
CA GLN A 396 -6.68 -10.71 -2.52
C GLN A 396 -7.49 -12.00 -2.71
N ALA A 397 -8.77 -11.95 -2.29
CA ALA A 397 -9.72 -12.72 -3.05
C ALA A 397 -9.63 -12.13 -4.46
N LYS A 398 -9.27 -12.96 -5.44
CA LYS A 398 -8.99 -12.67 -6.87
C LYS A 398 -10.04 -11.79 -7.61
N ALA A 399 -11.05 -11.29 -6.91
CA ALA A 399 -12.27 -10.65 -7.39
C ALA A 399 -12.52 -9.22 -6.86
N PHE A 400 -11.74 -8.68 -5.91
CA PHE A 400 -11.95 -7.30 -5.41
C PHE A 400 -10.83 -6.36 -5.88
N SER A 401 -11.12 -5.55 -6.90
CA SER A 401 -10.18 -4.61 -7.52
C SER A 401 -10.29 -3.17 -6.99
N LYS A 402 -9.12 -2.52 -7.08
CA LYS A 402 -8.61 -1.17 -6.82
C LYS A 402 -9.47 0.03 -6.39
N THR A 403 -10.77 0.19 -6.67
CA THR A 403 -11.22 1.59 -6.91
C THR A 403 -12.09 2.29 -5.85
N TYR A 404 -12.90 1.66 -4.98
CA TYR A 404 -13.90 2.46 -4.21
C TYR A 404 -14.30 2.06 -2.76
N PHE A 405 -13.64 1.11 -2.08
CA PHE A 405 -14.07 0.71 -0.72
C PHE A 405 -13.20 1.32 0.39
N PRO A 406 -13.78 1.82 1.53
CA PRO A 406 -12.97 2.18 2.69
C PRO A 406 -12.34 0.92 3.28
N TYR A 407 -11.03 0.84 3.11
CA TYR A 407 -10.15 -0.22 3.57
C TYR A 407 -10.14 -0.30 5.10
N VAL A 408 -10.94 -1.21 5.68
CA VAL A 408 -10.87 -1.58 7.11
C VAL A 408 -9.82 -2.68 7.26
N PRO A 409 -8.77 -2.51 8.07
CA PRO A 409 -7.73 -3.51 8.24
C PRO A 409 -8.27 -4.68 9.05
N LEU A 410 -8.59 -5.78 8.37
CA LEU A 410 -8.73 -7.10 8.95
C LEU A 410 -7.87 -8.04 8.14
N SER A 411 -6.58 -8.14 8.48
CA SER A 411 -5.74 -9.23 7.98
C SER A 411 -5.66 -10.34 9.02
N TYR A 412 -5.92 -11.55 8.53
CA TYR A 412 -5.53 -12.81 9.13
C TYR A 412 -4.93 -13.62 7.99
N GLN A 413 -3.77 -13.21 7.48
CA GLN A 413 -2.92 -14.20 6.85
C GLN A 413 -2.42 -15.07 8.00
N GLN A 414 -2.75 -16.36 7.96
CA GLN A 414 -1.88 -17.29 8.66
C GLN A 414 -0.47 -16.96 8.16
N PRO A 415 0.52 -16.80 9.07
CA PRO A 415 1.91 -16.92 8.63
C PRO A 415 1.94 -18.12 7.68
N ALA A 416 2.54 -17.99 6.51
CA ALA A 416 2.78 -19.17 5.70
C ALA A 416 3.34 -20.24 6.65
N ASP A 417 2.92 -21.51 6.54
CA ASP A 417 3.32 -22.56 7.50
C ASP A 417 4.87 -22.61 7.70
N TYR A 418 5.61 -21.97 6.78
CA TYR A 418 7.05 -21.72 6.73
C TYR A 418 7.61 -20.64 7.66
N ALA A 419 6.79 -19.83 8.35
CA ALA A 419 7.23 -18.71 9.17
C ALA A 419 7.70 -19.11 10.58
N SER A 420 7.55 -20.39 10.97
CA SER A 420 7.83 -20.84 12.34
C SER A 420 9.22 -21.48 12.52
N ILE A 421 10.20 -21.20 11.66
CA ILE A 421 11.59 -21.64 11.92
C ILE A 421 12.21 -20.65 12.91
N GLN A 422 11.96 -20.90 14.20
CA GLN A 422 12.40 -20.12 15.36
C GLN A 422 13.88 -20.34 15.73
N SER A 423 14.72 -20.88 14.84
CA SER A 423 16.16 -20.97 15.13
C SER A 423 16.90 -19.72 14.67
N ALA A 424 17.92 -19.34 15.43
CA ALA A 424 18.82 -18.22 15.18
C ALA A 424 19.71 -18.39 13.92
N ASP A 425 19.22 -19.08 12.90
CA ASP A 425 19.94 -19.39 11.68
C ASP A 425 19.77 -18.25 10.66
N ASP A 426 20.87 -17.89 10.00
CA ASP A 426 20.95 -16.97 8.86
C ASP A 426 19.86 -17.24 7.82
N ARG A 427 19.29 -16.17 7.21
CA ARG A 427 18.17 -16.25 6.23
C ARG A 427 18.48 -17.18 5.05
N LEU A 428 19.75 -17.28 4.67
CA LEU A 428 20.20 -18.21 3.64
C LEU A 428 20.02 -19.67 4.04
N SER A 429 20.32 -20.01 5.29
CA SER A 429 20.11 -21.36 5.82
C SER A 429 18.62 -21.72 5.88
N GLN A 430 17.77 -20.77 6.27
CA GLN A 430 16.31 -20.96 6.26
C GLN A 430 15.78 -21.19 4.84
N THR A 431 16.31 -20.44 3.87
CA THR A 431 15.99 -20.62 2.44
C THR A 431 16.42 -22.00 1.96
N MET A 432 17.64 -22.45 2.28
CA MET A 432 18.10 -23.79 1.94
C MET A 432 17.20 -24.89 2.55
N GLN A 433 16.76 -24.73 3.80
CA GLN A 433 15.83 -25.66 4.43
C GLN A 433 14.48 -25.70 3.70
N LEU A 434 13.97 -24.54 3.28
CA LEU A 434 12.74 -24.44 2.49
C LEU A 434 12.87 -25.24 1.18
N PHE A 435 13.97 -25.07 0.45
CA PHE A 435 14.25 -25.86 -0.75
C PHE A 435 14.40 -27.35 -0.45
N ALA A 436 15.04 -27.74 0.65
CA ALA A 436 15.20 -29.15 0.99
C ALA A 436 13.87 -29.84 1.38
N GLN A 437 12.89 -29.08 1.87
CA GLN A 437 11.63 -29.62 2.42
C GLN A 437 10.45 -29.52 1.45
N HIS A 438 10.54 -28.69 0.41
CA HIS A 438 9.42 -28.38 -0.47
C HIS A 438 9.75 -28.54 -1.94
N ALA A 439 8.78 -29.04 -2.70
CA ALA A 439 8.82 -29.04 -4.15
C ALA A 439 8.26 -27.72 -4.67
N PHE A 440 9.07 -26.99 -5.45
CA PHE A 440 8.65 -25.76 -6.13
C PHE A 440 8.05 -26.08 -7.49
N GLN A 441 6.97 -25.39 -7.86
CA GLN A 441 6.37 -25.52 -9.18
C GLN A 441 6.87 -24.40 -10.09
N SER A 442 7.40 -24.77 -11.26
CA SER A 442 7.81 -23.82 -12.29
C SER A 442 6.63 -23.35 -13.14
N PRO A 443 6.66 -22.10 -13.65
CA PRO A 443 7.70 -21.10 -13.42
C PRO A 443 7.47 -20.29 -12.14
N PHE A 444 8.56 -19.96 -11.43
CA PHE A 444 8.48 -19.08 -10.27
C PHE A 444 9.55 -17.99 -10.28
N PHE A 445 9.22 -16.89 -9.60
CA PHE A 445 10.11 -15.76 -9.35
C PHE A 445 10.41 -15.68 -7.86
N MET A 446 11.68 -15.56 -7.50
CA MET A 446 12.08 -15.45 -6.12
C MET A 446 13.01 -14.27 -5.91
N TYR A 447 12.61 -13.35 -5.04
CA TYR A 447 13.48 -12.34 -4.48
C TYR A 447 13.97 -12.80 -3.10
N PHE A 448 15.28 -12.87 -2.93
CA PHE A 448 15.92 -13.36 -1.74
C PHE A 448 17.01 -12.37 -1.29
N HIS A 449 16.83 -11.80 -0.09
CA HIS A 449 17.74 -10.83 0.51
C HIS A 449 18.14 -11.28 1.92
N TYR A 450 19.37 -11.75 2.01
CA TYR A 450 19.98 -12.17 3.27
C TYR A 450 20.99 -11.15 3.77
N ASP A 451 21.28 -11.23 5.06
CA ASP A 451 22.00 -10.19 5.80
C ASP A 451 23.46 -10.04 5.34
N GLY A 452 24.00 -11.00 4.57
CA GLY A 452 25.28 -10.89 3.90
C GLY A 452 26.42 -10.58 4.87
N VAL A 453 27.08 -9.44 4.65
CA VAL A 453 28.18 -8.93 5.50
C VAL A 453 27.79 -7.69 6.30
N HIS A 454 26.49 -7.42 6.41
CA HIS A 454 25.92 -6.25 7.07
C HIS A 454 26.06 -6.32 8.60
N VAL A 455 26.42 -5.20 9.25
CA VAL A 455 26.63 -5.11 10.72
C VAL A 455 25.74 -4.02 11.33
N LEU A 456 24.93 -4.32 12.35
CA LEU A 456 24.16 -3.32 13.13
C LEU A 456 24.06 -3.71 14.63
N PRO A 457 23.71 -2.77 15.54
CA PRO A 457 24.47 -2.42 16.75
C PRO A 457 24.25 -3.37 17.95
N GLY A 458 25.36 -3.81 18.55
CA GLY A 458 25.40 -4.67 19.74
C GLY A 458 26.60 -5.62 19.72
N ILE A 459 27.75 -5.15 19.21
CA ILE A 459 28.96 -5.92 18.93
C ILE A 459 29.41 -6.70 20.17
N GLU A 460 29.33 -8.03 20.09
CA GLU A 460 30.17 -8.97 20.85
C GLU A 460 30.21 -10.40 20.27
N TRP A 461 29.35 -10.78 19.29
CA TRP A 461 29.21 -12.19 18.86
C TRP A 461 29.19 -12.50 17.34
N ILE A 462 29.47 -11.56 16.44
CA ILE A 462 28.95 -11.65 15.04
C ILE A 462 29.98 -12.00 13.95
N TYR A 463 31.28 -12.07 14.26
CA TYR A 463 32.26 -12.67 13.34
C TYR A 463 32.56 -14.08 13.85
N PRO A 464 32.16 -15.16 13.16
CA PRO A 464 32.47 -16.51 13.61
C PRO A 464 33.99 -16.65 13.70
N ALA A 465 34.51 -16.68 14.92
CA ALA A 465 35.94 -16.72 15.18
C ALA A 465 36.51 -18.02 14.59
N GLY A 466 37.24 -17.91 13.47
CA GLY A 466 38.11 -18.94 12.90
C GLY A 466 37.52 -20.36 12.72
N SER A 467 36.20 -20.53 12.76
CA SER A 467 35.57 -21.86 12.68
C SER A 467 35.46 -22.39 11.24
N SER A 468 35.72 -21.53 10.24
CA SER A 468 35.80 -21.92 8.84
C SER A 468 37.21 -22.34 8.44
N MET A 469 37.34 -23.44 7.70
CA MET A 469 38.60 -23.91 7.14
C MET A 469 39.22 -22.83 6.23
N GLY A 470 40.38 -22.28 6.62
CA GLY A 470 41.08 -21.22 5.88
C GLY A 470 40.83 -19.79 6.34
N ALA A 471 40.42 -19.58 7.59
CA ALA A 471 40.36 -18.28 8.25
C ALA A 471 41.70 -17.49 8.14
N PHE A 472 41.61 -16.17 8.02
CA PHE A 472 42.76 -15.27 7.99
C PHE A 472 43.29 -14.97 9.40
N LEU A 473 42.44 -15.08 10.43
CA LEU A 473 42.74 -14.88 11.84
C LEU A 473 42.40 -16.12 12.68
N SER A 474 43.21 -16.37 13.71
CA SER A 474 43.00 -17.50 14.62
C SER A 474 41.75 -17.31 15.52
N VAL A 475 41.21 -18.43 16.06
CA VAL A 475 39.99 -18.46 16.89
C VAL A 475 40.17 -17.74 18.24
N ASP A 476 41.41 -17.70 18.77
CA ASP A 476 41.71 -17.19 20.12
C ASP A 476 41.76 -15.65 20.23
N GLU A 477 41.70 -14.93 19.10
CA GLU A 477 41.63 -13.46 19.06
C GLU A 477 40.20 -12.95 19.29
N GLY A 478 39.70 -13.16 20.51
CA GLY A 478 38.37 -12.76 20.99
C GLY A 478 38.08 -11.25 21.00
N ASN A 479 36.78 -10.95 21.02
CA ASN A 479 36.07 -9.79 20.47
C ASN A 479 36.20 -8.39 21.12
N SER A 480 37.06 -8.12 22.10
CA SER A 480 36.94 -6.85 22.86
C SER A 480 37.93 -5.73 22.50
N ASP A 481 38.98 -5.98 21.72
CA ASP A 481 39.98 -4.95 21.34
C ASP A 481 40.63 -5.24 19.96
N LEU A 482 39.84 -5.61 18.95
CA LEU A 482 40.36 -5.78 17.60
C LEU A 482 40.76 -4.44 17.01
N ASP A 483 41.98 -4.35 16.48
CA ASP A 483 42.39 -3.17 15.71
C ASP A 483 41.66 -3.11 14.35
N LYS A 484 41.83 -1.99 13.63
CA LYS A 484 41.17 -1.80 12.34
C LYS A 484 41.55 -2.86 11.29
N VAL A 485 42.77 -3.38 11.35
CA VAL A 485 43.26 -4.40 10.41
C VAL A 485 42.59 -5.73 10.72
N GLN A 486 42.53 -6.09 11.99
CA GLN A 486 41.86 -7.31 12.43
C GLN A 486 40.35 -7.28 12.14
N LEU A 487 39.68 -6.16 12.39
CA LEU A 487 38.26 -5.98 12.03
C LEU A 487 38.03 -6.14 10.52
N ARG A 488 38.93 -5.61 9.70
CA ARG A 488 38.87 -5.78 8.25
C ARG A 488 39.05 -7.24 7.83
N LEU A 489 40.00 -7.95 8.42
CA LEU A 489 40.19 -9.38 8.15
C LEU A 489 38.98 -10.20 8.58
N ARG A 490 38.34 -9.87 9.70
CA ARG A 490 37.07 -10.50 10.11
C ARG A 490 35.93 -10.25 9.13
N TYR A 491 35.84 -9.04 8.57
CA TYR A 491 34.91 -8.75 7.49
C TYR A 491 35.19 -9.61 6.25
N ASP A 492 36.46 -9.72 5.84
CA ASP A 492 36.90 -10.55 4.70
C ASP A 492 36.60 -12.06 4.94
N GLU A 493 36.68 -12.53 6.19
CA GLU A 493 36.25 -13.89 6.57
C GLU A 493 34.75 -14.10 6.43
N THR A 494 33.92 -13.11 6.83
CA THR A 494 32.47 -13.19 6.64
C THR A 494 32.10 -13.27 5.17
N ILE A 495 32.76 -12.48 4.29
CA ILE A 495 32.54 -12.60 2.84
C ILE A 495 32.79 -14.04 2.39
N ARG A 496 33.87 -14.66 2.88
CA ARG A 496 34.25 -16.03 2.49
C ARG A 496 33.31 -17.10 3.03
N ASP A 497 32.77 -16.92 4.22
CA ASP A 497 31.72 -17.81 4.73
C ASP A 497 30.46 -17.69 3.87
N GLN A 498 30.04 -16.45 3.55
CA GLN A 498 28.88 -16.20 2.70
C GLN A 498 29.07 -16.74 1.26
N ASP A 499 30.29 -16.67 0.72
CA ASP A 499 30.68 -17.31 -0.55
C ASP A 499 30.51 -18.84 -0.52
N LEU A 500 30.85 -19.49 0.60
CA LEU A 500 30.62 -20.92 0.78
C LEU A 500 29.13 -21.25 0.89
N GLN A 501 28.35 -20.46 1.62
CA GLN A 501 26.93 -20.73 1.81
C GLN A 501 26.14 -20.54 0.50
N ILE A 502 26.45 -19.49 -0.28
CA ILE A 502 25.80 -19.29 -1.58
C ILE A 502 26.15 -20.41 -2.55
N SER A 503 27.39 -20.91 -2.53
CA SER A 503 27.82 -22.06 -3.31
C SER A 503 26.96 -23.29 -3.02
N LYS A 504 26.74 -23.61 -1.74
CA LYS A 504 25.89 -24.75 -1.34
C LYS A 504 24.44 -24.56 -1.77
N PHE A 505 23.92 -23.34 -1.69
CA PHE A 505 22.56 -23.04 -2.16
C PHE A 505 22.42 -23.31 -3.67
N ILE A 506 23.37 -22.83 -4.48
CA ILE A 506 23.39 -23.09 -5.93
C ILE A 506 23.52 -24.59 -6.24
N GLU A 507 24.34 -25.33 -5.49
CA GLU A 507 24.44 -26.79 -5.62
C GLU A 507 23.10 -27.50 -5.34
N GLU A 508 22.36 -27.05 -4.32
CA GLU A 508 21.05 -27.61 -4.00
C GLU A 508 20.03 -27.29 -5.10
N LEU A 509 20.03 -26.06 -5.66
CA LEU A 509 19.19 -25.72 -6.83
C LEU A 509 19.48 -26.64 -8.02
N LYS A 510 20.75 -26.90 -8.32
CA LYS A 510 21.17 -27.83 -9.39
C LYS A 510 20.69 -29.25 -9.14
N LYS A 511 20.83 -29.74 -7.91
CA LYS A 511 20.41 -31.08 -7.51
C LYS A 511 18.89 -31.27 -7.65
N GLN A 512 18.11 -30.22 -7.44
CA GLN A 512 16.65 -30.23 -7.60
C GLN A 512 16.18 -29.97 -9.04
N GLY A 513 17.09 -29.69 -9.97
CA GLY A 513 16.74 -29.37 -11.36
C GLY A 513 16.07 -28.01 -11.52
N LEU A 514 16.35 -27.07 -10.62
CA LEU A 514 15.78 -25.71 -10.62
C LEU A 514 16.76 -24.65 -11.13
N TYR A 515 17.99 -25.04 -11.47
CA TYR A 515 19.10 -24.20 -11.95
C TYR A 515 19.19 -24.15 -13.47
#